data_AF-A0A0H5CR00-F1
#
_entry.id   AF-A0A0H5CR00-F1
#
_cell.length_a   1.000
_cell.length_b   1.000
_cell.length_c   1.000
_cell.angle_alpha   90.00
_cell.angle_beta   90.00
_cell.angle_gamma   90.00
#
_symmetry.space_group_name_H-M   'P 1'
#
loop_
_entity.id
_entity.type
_entity.pdbx_description
1 polymer ?
#
loop_
_entity_poly.entity_id
_entity_poly.type
_entity_poly.pdbx_seq_one_letter_code
_entity_poly.pdbx_strand_id
1 'polypeptide(L)'
;MDTVAVPGQPMTGDAQTAPLLLVRLRSGPGVRETQRMVHLVAAPVPQAIGTPPAVLPALCGFTVAPGVAEVLPGLGGMPCERCMSHSASPEGARLRAATLPAVGSAW
;
A
#
# COMPACT_ATOMS: atom_id res chain seq x y z
N MET A 1 28.01 -33.55 -25.38
CA MET A 1 27.31 -32.46 -26.09
C MET A 1 26.03 -32.24 -25.33
N ASP A 2 26.10 -31.51 -24.21
CA ASP A 2 24.93 -31.26 -23.38
C ASP A 2 25.00 -29.82 -22.89
N THR A 3 24.36 -28.92 -23.64
CA THR A 3 24.14 -27.54 -23.23
C THR A 3 22.82 -27.54 -22.45
N VAL A 4 22.91 -27.58 -21.12
CA VAL A 4 21.77 -27.30 -20.24
C VAL A 4 21.46 -25.81 -20.32
N ALA A 5 20.21 -25.51 -20.67
CA ALA A 5 19.63 -24.18 -20.70
C ALA A 5 19.77 -23.49 -19.33
N VAL A 6 20.28 -22.25 -19.35
CA VAL A 6 20.30 -21.35 -18.21
C VAL A 6 18.87 -20.83 -17.98
N PRO A 7 18.22 -21.07 -16.83
CA PRO A 7 16.94 -20.44 -16.54
C PRO A 7 17.13 -18.98 -16.13
N GLY A 8 16.45 -18.10 -16.86
CA GLY A 8 15.85 -16.88 -16.32
C GLY A 8 16.82 -15.74 -16.00
N GLN A 9 17.12 -14.92 -17.00
CA GLN A 9 17.51 -13.54 -16.73
C GLN A 9 16.44 -12.87 -15.84
N PRO A 10 16.82 -12.04 -14.85
CA PRO A 10 15.84 -11.28 -14.09
C PRO A 10 15.08 -10.38 -15.08
N MET A 11 13.77 -10.57 -15.12
CA MET A 11 12.83 -9.66 -15.75
C MET A 11 12.95 -8.31 -15.07
N THR A 12 13.83 -7.44 -15.58
CA THR A 12 13.79 -6.00 -15.33
C THR A 12 12.58 -5.44 -16.10
N GLY A 13 11.39 -5.91 -15.75
CA GLY A 13 10.15 -5.25 -16.12
C GLY A 13 10.03 -4.04 -15.20
N ASP A 14 9.87 -2.87 -15.80
CA ASP A 14 9.51 -1.62 -15.11
C ASP A 14 8.58 -1.95 -13.94
N ALA A 15 9.00 -1.61 -12.71
CA ALA A 15 8.27 -1.94 -11.50
C ALA A 15 6.93 -1.21 -11.54
N GLN A 16 5.93 -1.84 -12.17
CA GLN A 16 4.61 -1.27 -12.35
C GLN A 16 4.06 -0.99 -10.96
N THR A 17 4.10 0.28 -10.56
CA THR A 17 3.56 0.74 -9.31
C THR A 17 2.06 0.59 -9.43
N ALA A 18 1.51 -0.50 -8.88
CA ALA A 18 0.08 -0.71 -8.86
C ALA A 18 -0.60 0.54 -8.26
N PRO A 19 -1.65 1.07 -8.91
CA PRO A 19 -2.29 2.28 -8.42
C PRO A 19 -2.81 2.07 -6.99
N LEU A 20 -2.70 3.10 -6.15
CA LEU A 20 -3.16 3.03 -4.76
C LEU A 20 -4.60 3.53 -4.66
N LEU A 21 -5.41 2.79 -3.91
CA LEU A 21 -6.74 3.18 -3.48
C LEU A 21 -6.65 3.83 -2.10
N LEU A 22 -7.34 4.96 -1.93
CA LEU A 22 -7.55 5.59 -0.63
C LEU A 22 -8.84 5.02 -0.04
N VAL A 23 -8.76 4.39 1.12
CA VAL A 23 -9.91 3.75 1.76
C VAL A 23 -10.08 4.20 3.20
N ARG A 24 -11.33 4.29 3.64
CA ARG A 24 -11.68 4.59 5.04
C ARG A 24 -12.78 3.65 5.52
N LEU A 25 -12.71 3.22 6.78
CA LEU A 25 -13.79 2.41 7.35
C LEU A 25 -15.10 3.21 7.47
N ARG A 26 -16.20 2.59 7.03
CA ARG A 26 -17.55 3.12 7.25
C ARG A 26 -17.87 3.14 8.75
N SER A 27 -18.81 3.99 9.15
CA SER A 27 -19.23 4.07 10.55
C SER A 27 -19.98 2.79 10.86
N GLY A 28 -19.71 2.18 12.00
CA GLY A 28 -20.42 0.97 12.39
C GLY A 28 -20.06 0.50 13.80
N PRO A 29 -20.84 -0.44 14.34
CA PRO A 29 -20.56 -1.05 15.64
C PRO A 29 -19.13 -1.61 15.69
N GLY A 30 -18.38 -1.28 16.74
CA GLY A 30 -17.03 -1.77 16.95
C GLY A 30 -15.92 -1.07 16.16
N VAL A 31 -16.23 -0.08 15.31
CA VAL A 31 -15.23 0.73 14.61
C VAL A 31 -14.77 1.88 15.50
N ARG A 32 -13.50 1.89 15.89
CA ARG A 32 -12.90 2.98 16.67
C ARG A 32 -12.53 4.14 15.76
N GLU A 33 -12.54 5.37 16.28
CA GLU A 33 -12.14 6.56 15.52
C GLU A 33 -10.71 6.45 14.97
N THR A 34 -9.79 5.85 15.74
CA THR A 34 -8.42 5.61 15.29
C THR A 34 -8.31 4.64 14.10
N GLN A 35 -9.37 3.91 13.78
CA GLN A 35 -9.45 3.02 12.62
C GLN A 35 -10.14 3.67 11.42
N ARG A 36 -10.64 4.91 11.56
CA ARG A 36 -11.28 5.68 10.48
C ARG A 36 -10.32 6.64 9.81
N MET A 37 -9.02 6.42 10.02
CA MET A 37 -7.96 7.05 9.25
C MET A 37 -8.02 6.58 7.80
N VAL A 38 -7.47 7.38 6.89
CA VAL A 38 -7.36 7.02 5.48
C VAL A 38 -6.19 6.04 5.31
N HIS A 39 -6.49 4.84 4.82
CA HIS A 39 -5.50 3.82 4.50
C HIS A 39 -5.22 3.77 2.99
N LEU A 40 -4.00 3.37 2.63
CA LEU A 40 -3.59 3.14 1.25
C LEU A 40 -3.59 1.64 0.99
N VAL A 41 -4.32 1.22 -0.04
CA VAL A 41 -4.47 -0.18 -0.46
C VAL A 41 -4.00 -0.31 -1.90
N ALA A 42 -3.17 -1.31 -2.21
CA ALA A 42 -2.81 -1.58 -3.61
C ALA A 42 -4.06 -2.03 -4.38
N ALA A 43 -4.37 -1.37 -5.49
CA ALA A 43 -5.46 -1.79 -6.35
C ALA A 43 -5.14 -3.19 -6.91
N PRO A 44 -6.10 -4.14 -6.86
CA PRO A 44 -5.92 -5.41 -7.53
C PRO A 44 -5.71 -5.18 -9.02
N VAL A 45 -4.73 -5.87 -9.62
CA VAL A 45 -4.39 -5.70 -11.03
C VAL A 45 -5.54 -6.28 -11.88
N PRO A 46 -6.11 -5.52 -12.83
CA PRO A 46 -7.30 -5.95 -13.59
C PRO A 46 -7.13 -7.24 -14.42
N GLN A 47 -5.91 -7.74 -14.58
CA GLN A 47 -5.61 -8.90 -15.44
C GLN A 47 -5.95 -10.24 -14.79
N ALA A 48 -6.27 -10.25 -13.49
CA ALA A 48 -6.84 -11.43 -12.85
C ALA A 48 -8.34 -11.51 -13.20
N ILE A 49 -8.66 -12.17 -14.32
CA ILE A 49 -10.01 -12.70 -14.57
C ILE A 49 -10.27 -13.73 -13.45
N GLY A 50 -10.80 -13.27 -12.32
CA GLY A 50 -10.94 -14.07 -11.11
C GLY A 50 -11.70 -13.32 -10.02
N THR A 51 -12.18 -14.07 -9.03
CA THR A 51 -12.87 -13.53 -7.86
C THR A 51 -11.97 -12.51 -7.15
N PRO A 52 -12.47 -11.30 -6.83
CA PRO A 52 -11.71 -10.34 -6.04
C PRO A 52 -11.28 -10.99 -4.72
N PRO A 53 -10.10 -10.63 -4.18
CA PRO A 53 -9.60 -11.22 -2.95
C PRO A 53 -10.60 -10.99 -1.81
N ALA A 54 -10.75 -12.00 -0.95
CA ALA A 54 -11.68 -11.98 0.17
C ALA A 54 -11.43 -10.81 1.14
N VAL A 55 -10.20 -10.30 1.16
CA VAL A 55 -9.79 -9.09 1.90
C VAL A 55 -8.69 -8.37 1.14
N LEU A 56 -8.60 -7.05 1.32
CA LEU A 56 -7.53 -6.23 0.77
C LEU A 56 -6.60 -5.73 1.89
N PRO A 57 -5.30 -6.03 1.85
CA PRO A 57 -4.36 -5.48 2.81
C PRO A 57 -4.03 -4.02 2.48
N ALA A 58 -4.12 -3.16 3.49
CA ALA A 58 -3.53 -1.85 3.46
C ALA A 58 -2.02 -1.93 3.69
N LEU A 59 -1.27 -0.92 3.22
CA LEU A 59 0.18 -0.87 3.37
C LEU A 59 0.65 -0.93 4.84
N CYS A 60 -0.18 -0.49 5.79
CA CYS A 60 0.14 -0.56 7.22
C CYS A 60 -0.08 -1.95 7.86
N GLY A 61 -0.59 -2.91 7.10
CA GLY A 61 -0.97 -4.27 7.55
C GLY A 61 -2.44 -4.41 7.97
N PHE A 62 -3.23 -3.33 7.98
CA PHE A 62 -4.66 -3.41 8.27
C PHE A 62 -5.41 -4.15 7.16
N THR A 63 -6.36 -5.01 7.53
CA THR A 63 -7.12 -5.83 6.59
C THR A 63 -8.50 -5.24 6.34
N VAL A 64 -8.80 -4.93 5.08
CA VAL A 64 -10.07 -4.34 4.65
C VAL A 64 -10.96 -5.43 4.05
N ALA A 65 -12.07 -5.74 4.71
CA ALA A 65 -13.08 -6.64 4.18
C ALA A 65 -13.98 -5.95 3.12
N PRO A 66 -14.62 -6.71 2.23
CA PRO A 66 -15.64 -6.17 1.33
C PRO A 66 -16.77 -5.48 2.11
N GLY A 67 -17.22 -4.33 1.61
CA GLY A 67 -18.36 -3.58 2.17
C GLY A 67 -18.08 -2.74 3.42
N VAL A 68 -17.01 -3.01 4.17
CA VAL A 68 -16.74 -2.28 5.44
C VAL A 68 -16.04 -0.93 5.24
N ALA A 69 -15.48 -0.70 4.06
CA ALA A 69 -14.80 0.54 3.72
C ALA A 69 -15.48 1.26 2.54
N GLU A 70 -15.24 2.57 2.49
CA GLU A 70 -15.50 3.42 1.33
C GLU A 70 -14.18 3.77 0.64
N VAL A 71 -14.22 3.87 -0.68
CA VAL A 71 -13.12 4.39 -1.49
C VAL A 71 -13.28 5.91 -1.57
N LEU A 72 -12.21 6.63 -1.27
CA LEU A 72 -12.19 8.09 -1.31
C LEU A 72 -11.55 8.59 -2.62
N PRO A 73 -12.05 9.69 -3.21
CA PRO A 73 -11.44 10.30 -4.41
C PRO A 73 -10.14 11.06 -4.09
N GLY A 74 -9.84 11.28 -2.81
CA GLY A 74 -8.68 12.00 -2.32
C GLY A 74 -8.53 11.84 -0.81
N LEU A 75 -7.48 12.43 -0.22
CA LEU A 75 -7.29 12.42 1.24
C LEU A 75 -8.43 13.19 1.91
N GLY A 76 -9.26 12.48 2.69
CA GLY A 76 -10.41 13.03 3.40
C GLY A 76 -10.43 12.58 4.86
N GLY A 77 -9.85 13.41 5.74
CA GLY A 77 -9.60 13.10 7.15
C GLY A 77 -8.13 12.80 7.43
N MET A 78 -7.83 12.25 8.62
CA MET A 78 -6.45 11.94 9.02
C MET A 78 -5.90 10.74 8.23
N PRO A 79 -4.76 10.85 7.54
CA PRO A 79 -4.13 9.71 6.88
C PRO A 79 -3.46 8.79 7.91
N CYS A 80 -3.48 7.49 7.64
CA CYS A 80 -2.66 6.55 8.39
C CYS A 80 -1.18 6.80 8.08
N GLU A 81 -0.44 7.33 9.05
CA GLU A 81 0.98 7.69 8.90
C GLU A 81 1.83 6.51 8.42
N ARG A 82 1.54 5.30 8.90
CA ARG A 82 2.24 4.08 8.45
C ARG A 82 1.93 3.75 6.98
N CYS A 83 0.71 3.96 6.51
CA CYS A 83 0.42 3.83 5.07
C CYS A 83 1.19 4.87 4.26
N MET A 84 1.22 6.11 4.73
CA MET A 84 1.93 7.19 4.05
C MET A 84 3.43 6.87 3.93
N SER A 85 4.08 6.42 5.01
CA SER A 85 5.50 6.08 5.02
C SER A 85 5.86 4.84 4.18
N HIS A 86 4.91 3.96 3.85
CA HIS A 86 5.14 2.86 2.92
C HIS A 86 4.79 3.21 1.47
N SER A 87 4.13 4.33 1.22
CA SER A 87 3.76 4.74 -0.14
C SER A 87 4.99 5.20 -0.93
N ALA A 88 5.04 4.84 -2.22
CA ALA A 88 6.04 5.33 -3.17
C ALA A 88 5.73 6.76 -3.69
N SER A 89 4.79 7.46 -3.05
CA SER A 89 4.46 8.85 -3.40
C SER A 89 5.59 9.80 -2.95
N PRO A 90 5.73 10.99 -3.55
CA PRO A 90 6.69 12.00 -3.09
C PRO A 90 6.53 12.33 -1.59
N GLU A 91 5.29 12.35 -1.12
CA GLU A 91 4.96 12.61 0.27
C GLU A 91 5.36 11.45 1.19
N GLY A 92 5.18 10.20 0.73
CA GLY A 92 5.68 9.01 1.41
C GLY A 92 7.20 8.98 1.49
N ALA A 93 7.89 9.34 0.41
CA ALA A 93 9.34 9.47 0.39
C ALA A 93 9.85 10.49 1.43
N ARG A 94 9.17 11.66 1.54
CA ARG A 94 9.49 12.68 2.55
C ARG A 94 9.31 12.17 3.98
N LEU A 95 8.20 11.50 4.28
CA LEU A 95 7.94 10.94 5.61
C LEU A 95 8.97 9.86 6.00
N ARG A 96 9.38 9.02 5.06
CA ARG A 96 10.47 8.05 5.28
C ARG A 96 11.78 8.74 5.60
N ALA A 97 12.15 9.78 4.83
CA ALA A 97 13.36 10.55 5.08
C ALA A 97 13.35 11.24 6.45
N ALA A 98 12.19 11.75 6.89
CA ALA A 98 12.03 12.35 8.21
C ALA A 98 12.11 11.35 9.38
N THR A 99 11.94 10.04 9.11
CA THR A 99 11.90 8.98 10.14
C THR A 99 13.19 8.16 10.20
N LEU A 100 14.07 8.24 9.19
CA LEU A 100 15.41 7.66 9.26
C LEU A 100 16.22 8.40 10.33
N PRO A 101 16.92 7.70 11.25
CA PRO A 101 17.87 8.37 12.12
C PRO A 101 18.89 9.08 11.22
N ALA A 102 19.19 10.35 11.53
CA ALA A 102 20.28 11.06 10.88
C ALA A 102 21.53 10.17 11.01
N VAL A 103 21.94 9.54 9.91
CA VAL A 103 23.16 8.72 9.92
C VAL A 103 24.31 9.71 10.09
N GLY A 104 24.82 9.77 11.31
CA GLY A 104 26.09 10.36 11.72
C GLY A 104 26.48 11.69 11.08
N SER A 105 25.97 12.81 11.61
CA SER A 105 26.82 14.00 11.75
C SER A 105 27.74 13.77 12.95
N ALA A 106 28.78 12.98 12.75
CA ALA A 106 29.87 12.84 13.71
C ALA A 106 31.07 13.61 13.14
N TRP A 107 31.20 14.86 13.63
CA TRP A 107 32.35 15.77 13.57
C TRP A 107 32.76 16.32 12.21
#